data_AF-A0A957XVR1-F1
#
_entry.id   AF-A0A957XVR1-F1
#
_cell.length_a   1.000
_cell.length_b   1.000
_cell.length_c   1.000
_cell.angle_alpha   90.00
_cell.angle_beta   90.00
_cell.angle_gamma   90.00
#
_symmetry.space_group_name_H-M   'P 1'
#
loop_
_entity.id
_entity.type
_entity.pdbx_description
1 polymer ?
#
loop_
_entity_poly.entity_id
_entity_poly.type
_entity_poly.pdbx_seq_one_letter_code
_entity_poly.pdbx_strand_id
1 'polypeptide(L)'
;TNQQHTINDAFALIDNADIIEVGWQLCIPNREQAELLLAQTSTPPAVLEPADLTVFAAASLTESFTEIGQNFEAVHPGVHVTFNFAGSQQLAQQLGQGAPADVFASANSSQMDVAIETGRIISGTQQAFVRNRLTVIYPIDNPMSLSQVGDLATPDLHLILAAAEVPVGRYSLEFL
;
A
#
# COMPACT_ATOMS: atom_id res chain seq x y z
N THR A 1 -6.39 9.28 -7.73
CA THR A 1 -6.96 9.94 -6.54
C THR A 1 -5.92 10.41 -5.53
N ASN A 2 -4.67 9.91 -5.55
CA ASN A 2 -3.65 10.37 -4.60
C ASN A 2 -2.86 11.62 -5.03
N GLN A 3 -2.92 11.99 -6.32
CA GLN A 3 -2.31 13.24 -6.84
C GLN A 3 -2.91 14.54 -6.28
N GLN A 4 -4.02 14.50 -5.52
CA GLN A 4 -4.70 15.70 -5.03
C GLN A 4 -4.54 15.97 -3.53
N HIS A 5 -3.95 15.05 -2.75
CA HIS A 5 -3.74 15.24 -1.32
C HIS A 5 -2.24 15.34 -1.00
N THR A 6 -1.55 16.27 -1.65
CA THR A 6 -0.54 17.02 -0.90
C THR A 6 -1.27 17.69 0.26
N ILE A 7 -0.66 17.75 1.45
CA ILE A 7 -1.24 18.46 2.60
C ILE A 7 -1.44 19.92 2.15
N ASN A 8 -2.65 20.20 1.70
CA ASN A 8 -3.07 21.51 1.24
C ASN A 8 -3.61 22.19 2.50
N ASP A 9 -3.26 23.46 2.72
CA ASP A 9 -3.67 24.23 3.91
C ASP A 9 -5.20 24.39 4.08
N ALA A 10 -5.98 23.77 3.19
CA ALA A 10 -7.43 23.74 3.16
C ALA A 10 -8.07 22.73 4.14
N PHE A 11 -7.31 21.81 4.73
CA PHE A 11 -7.88 20.73 5.55
C PHE A 11 -7.23 20.64 6.94
N ALA A 12 -8.08 20.40 7.95
CA ALA A 12 -7.70 20.11 9.33
C ALA A 12 -7.92 18.61 9.66
N LEU A 13 -7.33 18.16 10.78
CA LEU A 13 -7.29 16.75 11.19
C LEU A 13 -7.88 16.54 12.59
N ILE A 14 -8.56 15.41 12.81
CA ILE A 14 -8.84 14.89 14.16
C ILE A 14 -7.84 13.77 14.43
N ASP A 15 -6.85 14.03 15.27
CA ASP A 15 -5.74 13.11 15.53
C ASP A 15 -5.94 12.29 16.81
N ASN A 16 -7.15 11.77 17.05
CA ASN A 16 -7.50 10.92 18.20
C ASN A 16 -8.65 9.95 17.92
N ALA A 17 -8.76 9.46 16.68
CA ALA A 17 -9.50 8.21 16.46
C ALA A 17 -8.72 7.07 17.08
N ASP A 18 -9.39 6.23 17.87
CA ASP A 18 -8.88 4.96 18.38
C ASP A 18 -8.05 4.27 17.29
N ILE A 19 -6.77 4.04 17.59
CA ILE A 19 -5.75 3.72 16.60
C ILE A 19 -6.08 2.37 15.95
N ILE A 20 -6.59 2.39 14.72
CA ILE A 20 -6.52 1.23 13.83
C ILE A 20 -5.18 1.32 13.11
N GLU A 21 -4.19 0.58 13.60
CA GLU A 21 -2.93 0.39 12.88
C GLU A 21 -3.18 -0.53 11.69
N VAL A 22 -3.15 0.03 10.48
CA VAL A 22 -3.28 -0.76 9.25
C VAL A 22 -1.87 -1.06 8.75
N GLY A 23 -1.48 -2.33 8.81
CA GLY A 23 -0.15 -2.80 8.41
C GLY A 23 -0.11 -3.16 6.94
N TRP A 24 0.87 -2.64 6.21
CA TRP A 24 1.14 -3.10 4.86
C TRP A 24 2.05 -4.31 4.89
N GLN A 25 1.77 -5.28 4.02
CA GLN A 25 2.60 -6.47 3.86
C GLN A 25 3.29 -6.49 2.50
N LEU A 26 4.56 -6.89 2.50
CA LEU A 26 5.42 -7.04 1.33
C LEU A 26 5.84 -8.50 1.17
N CYS A 27 5.82 -9.03 -0.05
CA CYS A 27 6.37 -10.35 -0.36
C CYS A 27 6.96 -10.40 -1.79
N ILE A 28 7.91 -11.32 -2.01
CA ILE A 28 8.52 -11.63 -3.31
C ILE A 28 7.97 -13.00 -3.76
N PRO A 29 7.25 -13.10 -4.89
CA PRO A 29 6.49 -14.29 -5.27
C PRO A 29 7.29 -15.36 -6.02
N ASN A 30 8.49 -15.09 -6.53
CA ASN A 30 9.29 -16.08 -7.27
C ASN A 30 10.42 -16.69 -6.44
N ARG A 31 10.36 -18.01 -6.23
CA ARG A 31 11.34 -18.82 -5.50
C ARG A 31 12.73 -18.81 -6.16
N GLU A 32 12.80 -18.80 -7.50
CA GLU A 32 14.06 -18.88 -8.24
C GLU A 32 14.85 -17.56 -8.13
N GLN A 33 14.15 -16.42 -8.15
CA GLN A 33 14.75 -15.10 -7.94
C GLN A 33 15.01 -14.79 -6.46
N ALA A 34 14.13 -15.22 -5.53
CA ALA A 34 14.33 -15.01 -4.10
C ALA A 34 15.54 -15.80 -3.55
N GLU A 35 15.75 -17.04 -4.02
CA GLU A 35 16.94 -17.83 -3.69
C GLU A 35 18.22 -17.20 -4.30
N LEU A 36 18.14 -16.65 -5.52
CA LEU A 36 19.23 -15.88 -6.14
C LEU A 36 19.55 -14.58 -5.38
N LEU A 37 18.54 -13.87 -4.86
CA LEU A 37 18.73 -12.62 -4.12
C LEU A 37 19.38 -12.86 -2.75
N LEU A 38 19.02 -13.96 -2.09
CA LEU A 38 19.55 -14.34 -0.77
C LEU A 38 20.96 -14.96 -0.84
N ALA A 39 21.35 -15.56 -1.97
CA ALA A 39 22.66 -16.18 -2.16
C ALA A 39 23.80 -15.22 -2.53
N GLN A 40 23.50 -13.96 -2.89
CA GLN A 40 24.46 -13.01 -3.49
C GLN A 40 25.33 -12.21 -2.49
N THR A 41 25.39 -12.57 -1.21
CA THR A 41 26.14 -11.80 -0.19
C THR A 41 27.66 -12.00 -0.19
N SER A 42 28.26 -12.70 -1.17
CA SER A 42 29.70 -12.98 -1.16
C SER A 42 30.45 -12.98 -2.50
N THR A 43 29.88 -12.42 -3.58
CA THR A 43 30.57 -12.34 -4.88
C THR A 43 30.75 -10.87 -5.32
N PRO A 44 31.93 -10.46 -5.85
CA PRO A 44 32.12 -9.12 -6.45
C PRO A 44 31.03 -8.84 -7.49
N PRO A 45 30.70 -7.56 -7.76
CA PRO A 45 29.45 -7.21 -8.46
C PRO A 45 29.43 -7.90 -9.81
N ALA A 46 28.60 -8.94 -9.90
CA ALA A 46 28.15 -9.45 -11.18
C ALA A 46 27.50 -8.26 -11.88
N VAL A 47 27.85 -8.06 -13.15
CA VAL A 47 27.04 -7.21 -14.02
C VAL A 47 25.63 -7.79 -13.92
N LEU A 48 24.72 -7.08 -13.23
CA LEU A 48 23.33 -7.46 -13.19
C LEU A 48 22.87 -7.45 -14.64
N GLU A 49 22.50 -8.62 -15.17
CA GLU A 49 21.79 -8.69 -16.44
C GLU A 49 20.62 -7.70 -16.37
N PRO A 50 20.33 -6.95 -17.44
CA PRO A 50 19.20 -6.03 -17.44
C PRO A 50 17.95 -6.76 -16.97
N ALA A 51 17.35 -6.28 -15.88
CA ALA A 51 16.27 -6.98 -15.20
C ALA A 51 15.09 -6.02 -15.04
N ASP A 52 13.93 -6.42 -15.56
CA ASP A 52 12.67 -5.72 -15.34
C ASP A 52 12.02 -6.26 -14.07
N LEU A 53 11.79 -5.38 -13.09
CA LEU A 53 11.09 -5.67 -11.84
C LEU A 53 9.68 -5.11 -11.90
N THR A 54 8.67 -5.99 -11.88
CA THR A 54 7.26 -5.59 -11.84
C THR A 54 6.75 -5.55 -10.40
N VAL A 55 6.32 -4.38 -9.95
CA VAL A 55 5.86 -4.14 -8.57
C VAL A 55 4.37 -3.82 -8.54
N PHE A 56 3.58 -4.67 -7.91
CA PHE A 56 2.17 -4.44 -7.64
C PHE A 56 2.04 -3.79 -6.26
N ALA A 57 1.65 -2.52 -6.22
CA ALA A 57 1.60 -1.77 -4.98
C ALA A 57 0.24 -1.10 -4.78
N ALA A 58 -0.26 -1.13 -3.55
CA ALA A 58 -1.50 -0.45 -3.20
C ALA A 58 -1.46 1.03 -3.62
N ALA A 59 -2.58 1.55 -4.12
CA ALA A 59 -2.65 2.92 -4.62
C ALA A 59 -2.08 3.95 -3.63
N SER A 60 -2.35 3.80 -2.33
CA SER A 60 -1.84 4.66 -1.25
C SER A 60 -0.31 4.73 -1.14
N LEU A 61 0.42 3.85 -1.83
CA LEU A 61 1.88 3.81 -1.86
C LEU A 61 2.49 4.46 -3.10
N THR A 62 1.67 5.04 -4.00
CA THR A 62 2.12 5.55 -5.32
C THR A 62 3.34 6.45 -5.21
N GLU A 63 3.25 7.50 -4.40
CA GLU A 63 4.30 8.51 -4.27
C GLU A 63 5.56 7.90 -3.64
N SER A 64 5.43 7.19 -2.53
CA SER A 64 6.57 6.57 -1.83
C SER A 64 7.27 5.51 -2.68
N PHE A 65 6.51 4.64 -3.38
CA PHE A 65 7.10 3.61 -4.23
C PHE A 65 7.73 4.19 -5.50
N THR A 66 7.18 5.29 -6.04
CA THR A 66 7.81 6.00 -7.15
C THR A 66 9.19 6.54 -6.74
N GLU A 67 9.29 7.16 -5.56
CA GLU A 67 10.57 7.65 -5.03
C GLU A 67 11.53 6.49 -4.73
N ILE A 68 11.05 5.42 -4.09
CA ILE A 68 11.86 4.22 -3.81
C ILE A 68 12.37 3.60 -5.12
N GLY A 69 11.54 3.50 -6.15
CA GLY A 69 11.91 2.97 -7.46
C GLY A 69 13.04 3.76 -8.10
N GLN A 70 12.91 5.10 -8.12
CA GLN A 70 13.96 5.98 -8.66
C GLN A 70 15.28 5.83 -7.90
N ASN A 71 15.23 5.78 -6.58
CA ASN A 71 16.41 5.59 -5.75
C ASN A 71 17.04 4.20 -5.93
N PHE A 72 16.22 3.17 -6.13
CA PHE A 72 16.66 1.80 -6.36
C PHE A 72 17.36 1.68 -7.72
N GLU A 73 16.76 2.17 -8.81
CA GLU A 73 17.37 2.17 -10.14
C GLU A 73 18.71 2.95 -10.17
N ALA A 74 18.81 4.06 -9.43
CA ALA A 74 20.03 4.86 -9.35
C ALA A 74 21.23 4.12 -8.76
N VAL A 75 20.99 3.16 -7.85
CA VAL A 75 22.05 2.36 -7.20
C VAL A 75 22.18 0.95 -7.78
N HIS A 76 21.27 0.54 -8.68
CA HIS A 76 21.29 -0.74 -9.39
C HIS A 76 21.26 -0.54 -10.91
N PRO A 77 22.38 -0.12 -11.54
CA PRO A 77 22.44 0.08 -12.99
C PRO A 77 22.01 -1.18 -13.76
N GLY A 78 21.13 -0.99 -14.74
CA GLY A 78 20.59 -2.08 -15.57
C GLY A 78 19.26 -2.66 -15.07
N VAL A 79 18.85 -2.36 -13.84
CA VAL A 79 17.51 -2.74 -13.36
C VAL A 79 16.49 -1.67 -13.73
N HIS A 80 15.32 -2.09 -14.19
CA HIS A 80 14.19 -1.20 -14.45
C HIS A 80 12.96 -1.62 -13.64
N VAL A 81 12.35 -0.70 -12.92
CA VAL A 81 11.19 -0.95 -12.05
C VAL A 81 9.92 -0.44 -12.71
N THR A 82 8.99 -1.34 -12.99
CA THR A 82 7.65 -1.01 -13.48
C THR A 82 6.62 -1.19 -12.38
N PHE A 83 5.79 -0.17 -12.15
CA PHE A 83 4.75 -0.21 -11.12
C PHE A 83 3.35 -0.42 -11.70
N ASN A 84 2.55 -1.22 -11.00
CA ASN A 84 1.10 -1.30 -11.16
C ASN A 84 0.43 -0.87 -9.85
N PHE A 85 -0.15 0.33 -9.85
CA PHE A 85 -0.84 0.89 -8.70
C PHE A 85 -2.35 0.72 -8.82
N ALA A 86 -2.96 0.02 -7.87
CA ALA A 86 -4.41 -0.13 -7.78
C ALA A 86 -4.87 -0.45 -6.35
N GLY A 87 -6.18 -0.64 -6.13
CA GLY A 87 -6.68 -1.17 -4.86
C GLY A 87 -6.08 -2.56 -4.59
N SER A 88 -5.68 -2.84 -3.34
CA SER A 88 -5.03 -4.12 -3.00
C SER A 88 -5.88 -5.33 -3.38
N GLN A 89 -7.21 -5.20 -3.32
CA GLN A 89 -8.13 -6.25 -3.76
C GLN A 89 -8.09 -6.49 -5.27
N GLN A 90 -7.93 -5.44 -6.08
CA GLN A 90 -7.79 -5.58 -7.53
C GLN A 90 -6.44 -6.21 -7.88
N LEU A 91 -5.36 -5.80 -7.20
CA LEU A 91 -4.03 -6.36 -7.41
C LEU A 91 -3.95 -7.84 -7.00
N ALA A 92 -4.56 -8.23 -5.87
CA ALA A 92 -4.67 -9.62 -5.45
C ALA A 92 -5.44 -10.47 -6.48
N GLN A 93 -6.54 -9.94 -7.04
CA GLN A 93 -7.27 -10.60 -8.13
C GLN A 93 -6.41 -10.76 -9.39
N GLN A 94 -5.67 -9.72 -9.78
CA GLN A 94 -4.77 -9.78 -10.94
C GLN A 94 -3.66 -10.82 -10.74
N LEU A 95 -3.08 -10.90 -9.54
CA LEU A 95 -2.14 -11.96 -9.17
C LEU A 95 -2.76 -13.35 -9.34
N GLY A 96 -3.97 -13.55 -8.80
CA GLY A 96 -4.70 -14.82 -8.93
C GLY A 96 -5.04 -15.19 -10.38
N GLN A 97 -5.33 -14.21 -11.22
CA GLN A 97 -5.53 -14.37 -12.67
C GLN A 97 -4.24 -14.60 -13.44
N GLY A 98 -3.10 -14.40 -12.78
CA GLY A 98 -1.80 -14.78 -13.27
C GLY A 98 -0.94 -13.66 -13.84
N ALA A 99 -1.31 -12.41 -13.55
CA ALA A 99 -0.45 -11.28 -13.87
C ALA A 99 0.93 -11.45 -13.22
N PRO A 100 2.02 -11.18 -13.97
CA PRO A 100 3.37 -11.26 -13.44
C PRO A 100 3.63 -10.08 -12.50
N ALA A 101 4.08 -10.37 -11.29
CA ALA A 101 4.65 -9.39 -10.38
C ALA A 101 5.82 -10.06 -9.65
N ASP A 102 6.87 -9.30 -9.38
CA ASP A 102 8.04 -9.71 -8.58
C ASP A 102 7.94 -9.19 -7.15
N VAL A 103 7.08 -8.21 -6.90
CA VAL A 103 6.81 -7.67 -5.58
C VAL A 103 5.32 -7.37 -5.46
N PHE A 104 4.70 -7.82 -4.36
CA PHE A 104 3.35 -7.41 -3.99
C PHE A 104 3.36 -6.66 -2.66
N ALA A 105 2.88 -5.41 -2.67
CA ALA A 105 2.78 -4.53 -1.52
C ALA A 105 1.29 -4.19 -1.26
N SER A 106 0.68 -4.92 -0.33
CA SER A 106 -0.74 -4.78 0.03
C SER A 106 -0.94 -3.77 1.16
N ALA A 107 -2.06 -3.03 1.15
CA ALA A 107 -2.46 -2.11 2.21
C ALA A 107 -3.05 -2.79 3.45
N ASN A 108 -3.30 -4.09 3.40
CA ASN A 108 -3.72 -4.86 4.57
C ASN A 108 -3.35 -6.34 4.47
N SER A 109 -3.37 -7.01 5.63
CA SER A 109 -3.18 -8.46 5.73
C SER A 109 -4.26 -9.24 5.01
N SER A 110 -5.53 -8.82 5.10
CA SER A 110 -6.64 -9.56 4.46
C SER A 110 -6.45 -9.75 2.95
N GLN A 111 -6.00 -8.72 2.21
CA GLN A 111 -5.73 -8.86 0.78
C GLN A 111 -4.39 -9.57 0.51
N MET A 112 -3.44 -9.53 1.45
CA MET A 112 -2.24 -10.38 1.37
C MET A 112 -2.61 -11.85 1.51
N ASP A 113 -3.50 -12.20 2.44
CA ASP A 113 -3.99 -13.56 2.64
C ASP A 113 -4.70 -14.07 1.39
N VAL A 114 -5.59 -13.26 0.78
CA VAL A 114 -6.21 -13.59 -0.51
C VAL A 114 -5.14 -13.85 -1.58
N ALA A 115 -4.10 -13.03 -1.65
CA ALA A 115 -3.03 -13.23 -2.63
C ALA A 115 -2.18 -14.49 -2.33
N ILE A 116 -1.97 -14.85 -1.06
CA ILE A 116 -1.32 -16.10 -0.65
C ILE A 116 -2.19 -17.31 -1.04
N GLU A 117 -3.51 -17.25 -0.85
CA GLU A 117 -4.45 -18.31 -1.21
C GLU A 117 -4.45 -18.63 -2.71
N THR A 118 -4.02 -17.69 -3.56
CA THR A 118 -3.85 -17.95 -5.00
C THR A 118 -2.68 -18.90 -5.32
N GLY A 119 -1.81 -19.18 -4.34
CA GLY A 119 -0.58 -19.95 -4.53
C GLY A 119 0.53 -19.18 -5.25
N ARG A 120 0.33 -17.89 -5.54
CA ARG A 120 1.35 -17.03 -6.15
C ARG A 120 2.34 -16.45 -5.17
N ILE A 121 2.04 -16.47 -3.87
CA ILE A 121 2.92 -15.99 -2.82
C ILE A 121 3.23 -17.16 -1.89
N ILE A 122 4.50 -17.31 -1.54
CA ILE A 122 4.94 -18.32 -0.58
C ILE A 122 4.47 -17.87 0.81
N SER A 123 3.52 -18.61 1.38
CA SER A 123 3.03 -18.33 2.74
C SER A 123 4.18 -18.33 3.76
N GLY A 124 4.19 -17.31 4.62
CA GLY A 124 5.24 -17.06 5.62
C GLY A 124 6.35 -16.12 5.16
N THR A 125 6.37 -15.71 3.89
CA THR A 125 7.35 -14.74 3.38
C THR A 125 6.89 -13.28 3.46
N GLN A 126 5.61 -13.06 3.73
CA GLN A 126 5.02 -11.74 3.88
C GLN A 126 5.53 -11.04 5.14
N GLN A 127 5.89 -9.76 5.01
CA GLN A 127 6.43 -8.96 6.11
C GLN A 127 5.70 -7.63 6.24
N ALA A 128 5.35 -7.26 7.47
CA ALA A 128 4.86 -5.91 7.75
C ALA A 128 6.01 -4.91 7.58
N PHE A 129 5.89 -3.95 6.67
CA PHE A 129 6.97 -3.00 6.37
C PHE A 129 6.62 -1.55 6.71
N VAL A 130 5.34 -1.22 6.82
CA VAL A 130 4.85 0.11 7.24
C VAL A 130 3.49 -0.03 7.91
N ARG A 131 3.11 0.95 8.73
CA ARG A 131 1.81 1.06 9.41
C ARG A 131 1.19 2.42 9.16
N ASN A 132 -0.13 2.49 8.99
CA ASN A 132 -0.88 3.74 8.87
C ASN A 132 -1.80 3.92 10.06
N ARG A 133 -2.26 5.16 10.21
CA ARG A 133 -3.35 5.52 11.10
C ARG A 133 -4.54 5.97 10.26
N LEU A 134 -5.73 5.50 10.58
CA LEU A 134 -6.96 6.05 10.02
C LEU A 134 -7.20 7.45 10.63
N THR A 135 -7.43 8.45 9.78
CA THR A 135 -7.62 9.84 10.19
C THR A 135 -8.82 10.45 9.48
N VAL A 136 -9.54 11.32 10.17
CA VAL A 136 -10.61 12.14 9.60
C VAL A 136 -10.01 13.48 9.16
N ILE A 137 -10.29 13.86 7.91
CA ILE A 137 -9.96 15.18 7.36
C ILE A 137 -11.25 15.98 7.16
N TYR A 138 -11.22 17.27 7.46
CA TYR A 138 -12.37 18.17 7.31
C TYR A 138 -11.91 19.58 6.87
N PRO A 139 -12.80 20.42 6.31
CA PRO A 139 -12.47 21.79 5.90
C PRO A 139 -11.89 22.63 7.05
N ILE A 140 -10.89 23.46 6.76
CA ILE A 140 -10.17 24.26 7.77
C ILE A 140 -11.07 25.24 8.54
N ASP A 141 -12.12 25.75 7.91
CA ASP A 141 -13.11 26.63 8.53
C ASP A 141 -14.05 25.87 9.49
N ASN A 142 -14.00 24.54 9.47
CA ASN A 142 -14.68 23.63 10.37
C ASN A 142 -16.13 24.06 10.71
N PRO A 143 -17.01 24.17 9.71
CA PRO A 143 -18.35 24.75 9.90
C PRO A 143 -19.21 23.96 10.89
N MET A 144 -18.91 22.67 11.08
CA MET A 144 -19.60 21.77 12.00
C MET A 144 -18.92 21.67 13.37
N SER A 145 -17.85 22.45 13.61
CA SER A 145 -17.10 22.47 14.88
C SER A 145 -16.62 21.09 15.35
N LEU A 146 -16.20 20.23 14.40
CA LEU A 146 -15.67 18.90 14.67
C LEU A 146 -14.35 19.00 15.45
N SER A 147 -14.23 18.25 16.52
CA SER A 147 -13.08 18.30 17.45
C SER A 147 -12.65 16.92 17.95
N GLN A 148 -13.58 15.96 17.95
CA GLN A 148 -13.38 14.59 18.39
C GLN A 148 -14.16 13.65 17.49
N VAL A 149 -13.85 12.36 17.55
CA VAL A 149 -14.46 11.40 16.64
C VAL A 149 -15.94 11.14 16.92
N GLY A 150 -16.38 11.34 18.17
CA GLY A 150 -17.80 11.31 18.51
C GLY A 150 -18.63 12.34 17.73
N ASP A 151 -18.00 13.41 17.24
CA ASP A 151 -18.70 14.44 16.46
C ASP A 151 -19.09 13.93 15.06
N LEU A 152 -18.57 12.79 14.60
CA LEU A 152 -19.00 12.15 13.35
C LEU A 152 -20.46 11.66 13.39
N ALA A 153 -21.04 11.51 14.59
CA ALA A 153 -22.45 11.16 14.76
C ALA A 153 -23.39 12.38 14.67
N THR A 154 -22.87 13.58 14.35
CA THR A 154 -23.67 14.80 14.26
C THR A 154 -24.73 14.65 13.16
N PRO A 155 -26.02 14.92 13.47
CA PRO A 155 -27.07 14.96 12.47
C PRO A 155 -26.70 15.87 11.31
N ASP A 156 -27.07 15.50 10.09
CA ASP A 156 -26.78 16.23 8.86
C ASP A 156 -25.29 16.34 8.50
N LEU A 157 -24.39 15.63 9.18
CA LEU A 157 -23.01 15.46 8.74
C LEU A 157 -22.93 14.43 7.61
N HIS A 158 -22.33 14.82 6.49
CA HIS A 158 -22.10 13.92 5.36
C HIS A 158 -20.66 13.40 5.39
N LEU A 159 -20.51 12.07 5.49
CA LEU A 159 -19.21 11.40 5.43
C LEU A 159 -18.91 10.94 4.00
N ILE A 160 -17.70 11.24 3.51
CA ILE A 160 -17.19 10.72 2.25
C ILE A 160 -16.26 9.56 2.59
N LEU A 161 -16.67 8.35 2.22
CA LEU A 161 -15.91 7.12 2.43
C LEU A 161 -15.46 6.55 1.08
N ALA A 162 -14.35 5.83 1.10
CA ALA A 162 -14.00 4.99 -0.04
C ALA A 162 -14.93 3.77 -0.12
N ALA A 163 -14.99 3.12 -1.28
CA ALA A 163 -15.79 1.91 -1.49
C ALA A 163 -15.46 0.81 -0.45
N ALA A 164 -16.45 0.05 0.00
CA ALA A 164 -16.31 -0.94 1.06
C ALA A 164 -15.30 -2.06 0.73
N GLU A 165 -15.04 -2.27 -0.55
CA GLU A 165 -14.14 -3.29 -1.07
C GLU A 165 -12.67 -2.86 -1.04
N VAL A 166 -12.36 -1.55 -0.99
CA VAL A 166 -10.98 -1.09 -0.80
C VAL A 166 -10.61 -1.10 0.69
N PRO A 167 -9.32 -1.33 1.06
CA PRO A 167 -8.88 -1.38 2.45
C PRO A 167 -9.34 -0.19 3.30
N VAL A 168 -9.10 1.05 2.87
CA VAL A 168 -9.48 2.25 3.65
C VAL A 168 -10.99 2.36 3.85
N GLY A 169 -11.81 1.98 2.86
CA GLY A 169 -13.26 2.00 2.98
C GLY A 169 -13.77 0.96 3.97
N ARG A 170 -13.21 -0.25 3.94
CA ARG A 170 -13.50 -1.29 4.95
C ARG A 170 -13.15 -0.82 6.36
N TYR A 171 -11.95 -0.28 6.56
CA TYR A 171 -11.52 0.21 7.87
C TYR A 171 -12.41 1.35 8.39
N SER A 172 -12.85 2.25 7.52
CA SER A 172 -13.80 3.31 7.91
C SER A 172 -15.14 2.74 8.37
N LEU A 173 -15.66 1.70 7.70
CA LEU A 173 -16.94 1.07 8.07
C LEU A 173 -16.85 0.21 9.33
N GLU A 174 -15.69 -0.41 9.61
CA GLU A 174 -15.46 -1.14 10.87
C GLU A 174 -15.34 -0.19 12.06
N PHE A 175 -14.90 1.04 11.81
CA PHE A 175 -14.75 2.08 12.83
C PHE A 175 -16.08 2.75 13.21
N LEU A 176 -16.94 3.03 12.22
CA LEU A 176 -18.24 3.71 12.39
C LEU A 176 -19.31 2.80 13.01
#